data_AF-A0A2H3B988-F1
#
_entry.id   AF-A0A2H3B988-F1
#
_cell.length_a   1.000
_cell.length_b   1.000
_cell.length_c   1.000
_cell.angle_alpha   90.00
_cell.angle_beta   90.00
_cell.angle_gamma   90.00
#
_symmetry.space_group_name_H-M   'P 1'
#
loop_
_entity.id
_entity.type
_entity.pdbx_description
1 polymer ?
#
loop_
_entity_poly.entity_id
_entity_poly.type
_entity_poly.pdbx_seq_one_letter_code
_entity_poly.pdbx_strand_id
1 'polypeptide(L)'
;MHPPPKKWYAVTVGQDVGVFDDWLLVQELVDGVMGACQKGYKTFEQALARYSDKYFGSAVHRLPFPGSRWFQPIEDWIPQQEAEEWTEEHEEAVRRAESNSV
;
A
#
# COMPACT_ATOMS: atom_id res chain seq x y z
N MET A 1 25.44 -4.68 6.37
CA MET A 1 24.76 -5.47 5.33
C MET A 1 24.03 -6.61 6.01
N HIS A 2 22.70 -6.66 5.89
CA HIS A 2 21.95 -7.83 6.33
C HIS A 2 22.16 -8.98 5.34
N PRO A 3 22.26 -10.24 5.80
CA PRO A 3 22.36 -11.37 4.90
C PRO A 3 21.12 -11.42 4.01
N PRO A 4 21.25 -11.86 2.74
CA PRO A 4 20.10 -11.97 1.85
C PRO A 4 19.06 -12.92 2.46
N PRO A 5 17.77 -12.63 2.28
CA PRO A 5 16.71 -13.47 2.82
C PRO A 5 16.76 -14.87 2.22
N LYS A 6 16.49 -15.87 3.06
CA LYS A 6 16.51 -17.29 2.67
C LYS A 6 15.30 -17.68 1.83
N LYS A 7 14.20 -16.92 1.93
CA LYS A 7 12.92 -17.22 1.30
C LYS A 7 12.12 -15.93 1.12
N TRP A 8 11.29 -15.91 0.08
CA TRP A 8 10.34 -14.86 -0.22
C TRP A 8 8.93 -15.42 -0.20
N TYR A 9 7.96 -14.72 0.35
CA TYR A 9 6.59 -15.20 0.56
C TYR A 9 5.62 -14.31 -0.19
N ALA A 10 4.83 -14.90 -1.08
CA ALA A 10 3.68 -14.21 -1.66
C ALA A 10 2.45 -14.49 -0.79
N VAL A 11 1.88 -13.45 -0.20
CA VAL A 11 0.63 -13.49 0.55
C VAL A 11 -0.46 -12.90 -0.34
N THR A 12 -1.42 -13.73 -0.74
CA THR A 12 -2.54 -13.31 -1.61
C THR A 12 -3.84 -13.18 -0.84
N VAL A 13 -3.97 -13.83 0.32
CA VAL A 13 -5.10 -13.63 1.24
C VAL A 13 -4.54 -13.52 2.65
N GLY A 14 -4.79 -12.39 3.32
CA GLY A 14 -4.26 -12.06 4.65
C GLY A 14 -4.77 -10.70 5.15
N GLN A 15 -4.39 -10.32 6.37
CA GLN A 15 -4.65 -8.99 6.94
C GLN A 15 -4.03 -7.87 6.10
N ASP A 16 -2.89 -8.19 5.49
CA ASP A 16 -2.28 -7.44 4.40
C ASP A 16 -1.76 -8.41 3.33
N VAL A 17 -1.47 -7.90 2.13
CA VAL A 17 -1.11 -8.70 0.96
C VAL A 17 0.12 -8.14 0.27
N GLY A 18 0.91 -9.02 -0.35
CA GLY A 18 2.15 -8.60 -1.02
C GLY A 18 3.21 -9.69 -1.06
N VAL A 19 4.46 -9.26 -1.28
CA VAL A 19 5.64 -10.11 -1.23
C VAL A 19 6.52 -9.67 -0.07
N PHE A 20 6.84 -10.61 0.83
CA PHE A 20 7.57 -10.36 2.06
C PHE A 20 8.77 -11.32 2.18
N ASP A 21 9.80 -10.93 2.92
CA ASP A 21 10.99 -11.75 3.20
C ASP A 21 11.08 -12.21 4.66
N ASP A 22 10.17 -11.76 5.52
CA ASP A 22 10.06 -12.16 6.92
C ASP A 22 8.89 -13.14 7.15
N TRP A 23 9.22 -14.34 7.63
CA TRP A 23 8.24 -15.36 7.99
C TRP A 23 7.36 -14.96 9.17
N LEU A 24 7.91 -14.28 10.19
CA LEU A 24 7.14 -13.90 11.38
C LEU A 24 6.08 -12.86 11.02
N LEU A 25 6.44 -11.90 10.17
CA LEU A 25 5.48 -10.97 9.58
C LEU A 25 4.40 -11.72 8.80
N VAL A 26 4.79 -12.62 7.88
CA VAL A 26 3.83 -13.40 7.07
C VAL A 26 2.89 -14.21 7.95
N GLN A 27 3.39 -14.83 9.02
CA GLN A 27 2.59 -15.58 9.96
C GLN A 27 1.52 -14.69 10.62
N GLU A 28 1.88 -13.48 11.05
CA GLU A 28 0.93 -12.52 11.61
C GLU A 28 -0.13 -12.06 10.59
N LEU A 29 0.27 -11.89 9.32
CA LEU A 29 -0.66 -11.51 8.25
C LEU A 29 -1.71 -12.58 7.96
N VAL A 30 -1.38 -13.87 8.15
CA VAL A 30 -2.30 -14.98 7.82
C VAL A 30 -3.02 -15.55 9.04
N ASP A 31 -2.51 -15.30 10.25
CA ASP A 31 -3.08 -15.86 11.46
C ASP A 31 -4.51 -15.36 11.70
N GLY A 32 -5.41 -16.29 12.03
CA GLY A 32 -6.84 -16.03 12.19
C GLY A 32 -7.62 -15.68 10.91
N VAL A 33 -6.96 -15.49 9.75
CA VAL A 33 -7.64 -15.08 8.50
C VAL A 33 -8.26 -16.30 7.82
N MET A 34 -9.58 -16.28 7.68
CA MET A 34 -10.30 -17.36 7.00
C MET A 34 -9.90 -17.43 5.53
N GLY A 35 -9.45 -18.61 5.08
CA GLY A 35 -9.02 -18.81 3.71
C GLY A 35 -7.67 -18.16 3.37
N ALA A 36 -6.85 -17.83 4.38
CA ALA A 36 -5.52 -17.27 4.17
C ALA A 36 -4.69 -18.08 3.17
N CYS A 37 -3.97 -17.39 2.30
CA CYS A 37 -3.20 -18.01 1.24
C CYS A 37 -1.81 -17.35 1.16
N GLN A 38 -0.79 -18.13 1.50
CA GLN A 38 0.61 -17.74 1.35
C GLN A 38 1.43 -18.86 0.72
N LYS A 39 2.47 -18.50 -0.02
CA LYS A 39 3.45 -19.46 -0.54
C LYS A 39 4.85 -18.89 -0.57
N GLY A 40 5.82 -19.68 -0.11
CA GLY A 40 7.23 -19.32 -0.12
C GLY A 40 7.99 -19.79 -1.37
N TYR A 41 8.96 -18.97 -1.80
CA TYR A 41 9.80 -19.10 -2.99
C TYR A 41 11.26 -18.82 -2.67
N LYS A 42 12.17 -19.25 -3.56
CA LYS A 42 13.61 -19.06 -3.36
C LYS A 42 14.08 -17.65 -3.73
N THR A 43 13.40 -17.00 -4.68
CA THR A 43 13.77 -15.65 -5.15
C THR A 43 12.59 -14.69 -5.11
N PHE A 44 12.89 -13.40 -5.06
CA PHE A 44 11.89 -12.34 -5.08
C PHE A 44 11.07 -12.38 -6.37
N GLU A 45 11.72 -12.59 -7.52
CA GLU A 45 11.08 -12.60 -8.84
C GLU A 45 10.05 -13.72 -8.96
N GLN A 46 10.32 -14.89 -8.36
CA GLN A 46 9.36 -15.99 -8.34
C GLN A 46 8.13 -15.66 -7.49
N ALA A 47 8.35 -15.05 -6.31
CA ALA A 47 7.25 -14.62 -5.44
C ALA A 47 6.43 -13.51 -6.10
N LEU A 48 7.09 -12.51 -6.69
CA LEU A 48 6.46 -11.40 -7.41
C LEU A 48 5.69 -11.90 -8.62
N ALA A 49 6.26 -12.77 -9.45
CA ALA A 49 5.56 -13.34 -10.60
C ALA A 49 4.28 -14.07 -10.18
N ARG A 50 4.33 -14.85 -9.08
CA ARG A 50 3.12 -15.50 -8.57
C ARG A 50 2.11 -14.51 -8.02
N TYR A 51 2.57 -13.52 -7.26
CA TYR A 51 1.69 -12.51 -6.69
C TYR A 51 0.97 -11.74 -7.80
N SER A 52 1.71 -11.28 -8.82
CA SER A 52 1.17 -10.58 -9.99
C SER A 52 0.14 -11.42 -10.75
N ASP A 53 0.42 -12.70 -11.02
CA ASP A 53 -0.53 -13.65 -11.63
C ASP A 53 -1.86 -13.71 -10.85
N LYS A 54 -1.78 -13.75 -9.51
CA LYS A 54 -2.97 -13.75 -8.64
C LYS A 54 -3.66 -12.40 -8.59
N TYR A 55 -2.90 -11.31 -8.62
CA TYR A 55 -3.41 -9.95 -8.62
C TYR A 55 -4.23 -9.67 -9.89
N PHE A 56 -3.66 -9.96 -11.08
CA PHE A 56 -4.36 -9.80 -12.36
C PHE A 56 -5.54 -10.77 -12.51
N GLY A 57 -5.50 -11.92 -11.84
CA GLY A 57 -6.61 -12.86 -11.76
C GLY A 57 -7.68 -12.53 -10.70
N SER A 58 -7.63 -11.35 -10.07
CA SER A 58 -8.55 -10.92 -9.00
C SER A 58 -8.64 -11.89 -7.80
N ALA A 59 -7.57 -12.65 -7.54
CA ALA A 59 -7.46 -13.64 -6.48
C ALA A 59 -6.61 -13.14 -5.29
N VAL A 60 -6.52 -11.82 -5.12
CA VAL A 60 -5.83 -11.14 -4.02
C VAL A 60 -6.87 -10.44 -3.14
N HIS A 61 -6.89 -10.76 -1.85
CA HIS A 61 -7.86 -10.26 -0.90
C HIS A 61 -7.18 -9.80 0.39
N ARG A 62 -7.23 -8.48 0.65
CA ARG A 62 -6.78 -7.86 1.90
C ARG A 62 -7.96 -7.82 2.89
N LEU A 63 -7.84 -8.56 4.00
CA LEU A 63 -8.90 -8.80 4.98
C LEU A 63 -8.40 -8.45 6.41
N PRO A 64 -8.18 -7.16 6.74
CA PRO A 64 -7.69 -6.76 8.04
C PRO A 64 -8.77 -6.92 9.11
N PHE A 65 -8.40 -7.35 10.31
CA PHE A 65 -9.33 -7.40 11.44
C PHE A 65 -9.55 -6.03 12.07
N PRO A 66 -10.77 -5.72 12.54
CA PRO A 66 -11.00 -4.53 13.36
C PRO A 66 -10.02 -4.45 14.54
N GLY A 67 -9.31 -3.33 14.67
CA GLY A 67 -8.32 -3.10 15.74
C GLY A 67 -6.94 -3.73 15.53
N SER A 68 -6.71 -4.44 14.42
CA SER A 68 -5.37 -4.88 14.02
C SER A 68 -4.50 -3.69 13.58
N ARG A 69 -3.17 -3.84 13.65
CA ARG A 69 -2.24 -2.84 13.06
C ARG A 69 -2.39 -2.69 11.55
N TRP A 70 -2.98 -3.68 10.88
CA TRP A 70 -3.28 -3.67 9.45
C TRP A 70 -4.65 -3.06 9.13
N PHE A 71 -5.44 -2.71 10.15
CA PHE A 71 -6.76 -2.09 10.00
C PHE A 71 -6.68 -0.60 9.64
N GLN A 72 -5.49 -0.02 9.61
CA GLN A 72 -5.37 1.37 9.20
C GLN A 72 -5.83 1.53 7.74
N PRO A 73 -6.61 2.59 7.44
CA PRO A 73 -6.81 2.99 6.06
C PRO A 73 -5.44 3.08 5.41
N ILE A 74 -5.34 2.69 4.14
CA ILE A 74 -4.23 3.20 3.33
C ILE A 74 -4.35 4.71 3.51
N GLU A 75 -3.34 5.36 4.08
CA GLU A 75 -3.22 6.81 4.01
C GLU A 75 -3.18 7.08 2.51
N ASP A 76 -4.36 7.31 1.92
CA ASP A 76 -4.50 7.93 0.63
C ASP A 76 -3.58 9.13 0.78
N TRP A 77 -2.47 9.11 0.05
CA TRP A 77 -1.55 10.21 0.01
C TRP A 77 -2.40 11.41 -0.41
N ILE A 78 -2.87 12.18 0.58
CA ILE A 78 -3.56 13.43 0.37
C ILE A 78 -2.48 14.26 -0.31
N PRO A 79 -2.60 14.58 -1.60
CA PRO A 79 -1.61 15.42 -2.25
C PRO A 79 -1.56 16.69 -1.41
N GLN A 80 -0.39 17.03 -0.88
CA GLN A 80 -0.19 18.21 -0.03
C GLN A 80 -0.60 19.52 -0.73
N GLN A 81 -0.97 19.47 -2.01
CA GLN A 81 -1.40 20.57 -2.85
C GLN A 81 -2.90 20.91 -2.77
N GLU A 82 -3.74 20.07 -2.16
CA GLU A 82 -5.16 20.42 -1.91
C GLU A 82 -5.36 21.12 -0.55
N ALA A 83 -4.32 21.19 0.28
CA ALA A 83 -4.34 21.92 1.57
C ALA A 83 -3.87 23.38 1.45
N GLU A 84 -3.49 23.84 0.26
CA GLU A 84 -3.42 25.28 -0.02
C GLU A 84 -4.83 25.75 -0.40
N GLU A 85 -5.67 25.94 0.62
CA GLU A 85 -6.88 26.75 0.52
C GLU A 85 -6.50 28.07 -0.20
N TRP A 86 -7.20 28.38 -1.28
CA TRP A 86 -7.09 29.69 -1.94
C TRP A 86 -7.26 30.80 -0.90
N THR A 87 -6.15 31.42 -0.50
CA THR A 87 -6.19 32.50 0.48
C THR A 87 -6.63 33.80 -0.19
N GLU A 88 -7.16 34.74 0.60
CA GLU A 88 -7.48 36.11 0.15
C GLU A 88 -6.30 36.80 -0.55
N GLU A 89 -5.05 36.46 -0.21
CA GLU A 89 -3.85 36.96 -0.88
C GLU A 89 -3.76 36.49 -2.34
N HIS A 90 -4.17 35.25 -2.62
CA HIS A 90 -4.27 34.74 -3.99
C HIS A 90 -5.37 35.46 -4.78
N GLU A 91 -6.51 35.77 -4.14
CA GLU A 91 -7.56 36.60 -4.77
C GLU A 91 -7.08 38.03 -5.06
N GLU A 92 -6.37 38.66 -4.13
CA GLU A 92 -5.82 40.01 -4.31
C GLU A 92 -4.74 40.07 -5.40
N ALA A 93 -3.90 39.03 -5.51
CA ALA A 93 -2.91 38.93 -6.57
C ALA A 93 -3.56 38.87 -7.96
N VAL A 94 -4.66 38.13 -8.11
CA VAL A 94 -5.44 38.08 -9.35
C VAL A 94 -6.07 39.43 -9.66
N ARG A 95 -6.75 40.06 -8.69
CA ARG A 95 -7.34 41.40 -8.86
C ARG A 95 -6.30 42.46 -9.25
N ARG A 96 -5.09 42.36 -8.68
CA ARG A 96 -3.98 43.27 -9.01
C ARG A 96 -3.43 43.04 -10.41
N ALA A 97 -3.33 41.79 -10.85
CA ALA A 97 -2.92 41.46 -12.22
C ALA A 97 -3.94 41.96 -13.25
N GLU A 98 -5.24 41.86 -12.95
CA GLU A 98 -6.32 42.35 -13.81
C GLU A 98 -6.37 43.89 -13.86
N SER A 99 -6.12 44.57 -12.74
CA SER A 99 -6.08 46.04 -12.69
C SER A 99 -4.87 46.65 -13.39
N ASN A 100 -3.80 45.89 -13.63
CA ASN A 100 -2.56 46.36 -14.27
C ASN A 100 -2.55 46.09 -15.79
N SER A 101 -3.70 45.66 -16.35
CA SER A 101 -3.91 45.41 -17.78
C SER A 101 -4.79 46.47 -18.47
N VAL A 102 -4.86 47.69 -17.91
CA VAL A 102 -5.51 48.87 -18.52
C VAL A 102 -4.51 50.01 -18.68
#